data_AF-A0A0L1KC04-F1
#
_entry.id   AF-A0A0L1KC04-F1
#
_cell.length_a   1.000
_cell.length_b   1.000
_cell.length_c   1.000
_cell.angle_alpha   90.00
_cell.angle_beta   90.00
_cell.angle_gamma   90.00
#
_symmetry.space_group_name_H-M   'P 1'
#
loop_
_entity.id
_entity.type
_entity.pdbx_description
1 polymer ?
#
loop_
_entity_poly.entity_id
_entity_poly.type
_entity_poly.pdbx_seq_one_letter_code
_entity_poly.pdbx_strand_id
1 'polypeptide(L)' 'MHSSHVDALKAKHAGLEARLHEEEIRPAPDIAMIRQIKKQKLRIKEEIASS' A
#
# COMPACT_ATOMS: atom_id res chain seq x y z
N MET A 1 21.62 7.20 8.45
CA MET A 1 20.30 7.11 9.12
C MET A 1 19.11 7.19 8.14
N HIS A 2 19.30 7.29 6.80
CA HIS A 2 18.19 7.32 5.82
C HIS A 2 17.41 6.00 5.64
N SER A 3 17.93 4.86 6.12
CA SER A 3 17.25 3.56 5.96
C SER A 3 15.89 3.52 6.67
N SER A 4 15.78 4.11 7.87
CA SER A 4 14.58 3.94 8.71
C SER A 4 13.30 4.53 8.10
N HIS A 5 13.39 5.64 7.36
CA HIS A 5 12.25 6.24 6.68
C HIS A 5 11.77 5.36 5.51
N VAL A 6 12.69 4.94 4.65
CA VAL A 6 12.39 4.07 3.51
C VAL A 6 11.90 2.70 3.97
N ASP A 7 12.46 2.15 5.05
CA ASP A 7 12.03 0.88 5.63
C ASP A 7 10.62 0.97 6.23
N ALA A 8 10.28 2.09 6.87
CA ALA A 8 8.92 2.36 7.33
C ALA A 8 7.92 2.48 6.17
N LEU A 9 8.31 3.14 5.07
CA LEU A 9 7.48 3.24 3.86
C LEU A 9 7.27 1.87 3.21
N LYS A 10 8.31 1.05 3.11
CA LYS A 10 8.23 -0.34 2.61
C LYS A 10 7.30 -1.19 3.49
N ALA A 11 7.41 -1.09 4.81
CA ALA A 11 6.52 -1.80 5.73
C ALA A 11 5.06 -1.38 5.54
N LYS A 12 4.80 -0.07 5.39
CA LYS A 12 3.46 0.46 5.11
C LYS A 12 2.93 -0.02 3.75
N HIS A 13 3.77 -0.04 2.73
CA HIS A 13 3.41 -0.58 1.40
C HIS A 13 3.02 -2.06 1.49
N ALA A 14 3.80 -2.88 2.19
CA ALA A 14 3.51 -4.30 2.39
C ALA A 14 2.19 -4.52 3.15
N GLY A 15 1.90 -3.71 4.18
CA GLY A 15 0.61 -3.76 4.88
C GLY A 15 -0.59 -3.42 3.99
N LEU A 16 -0.44 -2.47 3.07
CA LEU A 16 -1.48 -2.15 2.09
C LEU A 16 -1.66 -3.24 1.03
N GLU A 17 -0.58 -3.93 0.64
CA GLU A 17 -0.67 -5.10 -0.25
C GLU A 17 -1.49 -6.23 0.38
N ALA A 18 -1.21 -6.56 1.65
CA ALA A 18 -1.95 -7.59 2.37
C ALA A 18 -3.45 -7.25 2.44
N ARG A 19 -3.78 -6.02 2.84
CA ARG A 19 -5.17 -5.54 2.90
C ARG A 19 -5.86 -5.50 1.54
N LEU A 20 -5.13 -5.19 0.48
CA LEU A 20 -5.67 -5.23 -0.88
C LEU A 20 -6.03 -6.66 -1.27
N HIS A 21 -5.12 -7.60 -1.04
CA HIS A 21 -5.32 -9.00 -1.36
C HIS A 21 -6.52 -9.57 -0.60
N GLU A 22 -6.60 -9.30 0.71
CA GLU A 22 -7.74 -9.70 1.55
C GLU A 22 -9.08 -9.18 1.01
N GLU A 23 -9.13 -7.94 0.52
CA GLU A 23 -10.36 -7.37 -0.04
C GLU A 23 -10.68 -7.93 -1.43
N GLU A 24 -9.67 -8.19 -2.28
CA GLU A 24 -9.86 -8.73 -3.63
C GLU A 24 -10.37 -10.18 -3.64
N ILE A 25 -10.04 -10.97 -2.62
CA ILE A 25 -10.51 -12.37 -2.51
C ILE A 25 -11.90 -12.49 -1.86
N ARG A 26 -12.50 -11.39 -1.39
CA ARG A 26 -13.83 -11.43 -0.79
C ARG A 26 -14.91 -11.77 -1.82
N PRO A 27 -15.94 -12.55 -1.46
CA PRO A 27 -17.07 -12.84 -2.36
C PRO A 27 -17.83 -11.61 -2.86
N ALA A 28 -17.83 -10.52 -2.07
CA ALA A 28 -18.40 -9.23 -2.44
C ALA A 28 -17.39 -8.13 -2.07
N PRO A 29 -16.42 -7.84 -2.94
CA PRO A 29 -15.33 -6.92 -2.65
C PRO A 29 -15.81 -5.47 -2.62
N ASP A 30 -15.31 -4.68 -1.67
CA ASP A 30 -15.49 -3.22 -1.67
C ASP A 30 -14.56 -2.57 -2.71
N ILE A 31 -15.13 -2.28 -3.87
CA ILE A 31 -14.41 -1.65 -4.99
C ILE A 31 -13.90 -0.24 -4.64
N ALA A 32 -14.60 0.52 -3.79
CA ALA A 32 -14.16 1.84 -3.37
C ALA A 32 -12.92 1.72 -2.47
N MET A 33 -12.94 0.79 -1.52
CA MET A 33 -11.81 0.48 -0.66
C MET A 33 -10.60 -0.01 -1.47
N ILE A 34 -10.80 -0.94 -2.42
CA ILE A 34 -9.74 -1.41 -3.32
C ILE A 34 -9.08 -0.25 -4.08
N ARG A 35 -9.88 0.67 -4.64
CA ARG A 35 -9.36 1.85 -5.35
C ARG A 35 -8.57 2.77 -4.42
N GLN A 36 -9.06 3.00 -3.19
CA GLN A 36 -8.37 3.81 -2.20
C GLN A 36 -7.02 3.18 -1.81
N ILE A 37 -6.98 1.87 -1.56
CA ILE A 37 -5.76 1.15 -1.22
C ILE A 37 -4.74 1.23 -2.36
N LYS A 38 -5.17 1.00 -3.62
CA LYS A 38 -4.30 1.13 -4.80
C LYS A 38 -3.70 2.53 -4.94
N LYS A 39 -4.50 3.58 -4.69
CA LYS A 39 -4.03 4.97 -4.71
C LYS A 39 -3.00 5.25 -3.60
N GLN A 40 -3.22 4.72 -2.41
CA GLN A 40 -2.27 4.87 -1.29
C GLN A 40 -0.95 4.16 -1.58
N LYS A 41 -0.99 2.95 -2.16
CA LYS A 41 0.20 2.21 -2.58
C LYS A 41 1.01 2.98 -3.63
N LEU A 42 0.35 3.56 -4.63
CA LEU A 42 1.01 4.36 -5.66
C LEU A 42 1.79 5.53 -5.03
N ARG A 43 1.15 6.27 -4.12
CA ARG A 43 1.79 7.40 -3.42
C ARG A 43 3.02 6.98 -2.62
N ILE A 44 2.95 5.86 -1.89
CA ILE A 44 4.09 5.35 -1.12
C ILE A 44 5.21 4.90 -2.06
N LYS A 45 4.87 4.28 -3.20
CA LYS A 45 5.86 3.89 -4.21
C LYS A 45 6.58 5.11 -4.78
N GLU A 46 5.86 6.20 -5.06
CA GLU A 46 6.42 7.48 -5.49
C GLU A 46 7.31 8.10 -4.41
N GLU A 47 6.87 8.07 -3.14
CA GLU A 47 7.65 8.59 -2.01
C GLU A 47 8.96 7.83 -1.79
N ILE A 48 8.93 6.49 -1.92
CA ILE A 48 10.13 5.64 -1.87
C ILE A 48 11.07 5.97 -3.04
N ALA A 49 10.53 6.19 -4.25
CA ALA A 49 11.35 6.52 -5.42
C ALA A 49 11.96 7.93 -5.34
N SER A 50 11.33 8.83 -4.58
CA SER A 50 11.76 10.21 -4.35
C SER A 50 12.70 10.36 -3.13
N SER A 51 12.85 9.34 -2.30
CA SER A 51 13.68 9.33 -1.08
C SER A 51 15.07 8.79 -1.34
#